data_AF-A0A958G6K4-F1
#
_entry.id   AF-A0A958G6K4-F1
#
_cell.length_a   1.000
_cell.length_b   1.000
_cell.length_c   1.000
_cell.angle_alpha   90.00
_cell.angle_beta   90.00
_cell.angle_gamma   90.00
#
_symmetry.space_group_name_H-M   'P 1'
#
loop_
_entity.id
_entity.type
_entity.pdbx_description
1 polymer ?
#
loop_
_entity_poly.entity_id
_entity_poly.type
_entity_poly.pdbx_seq_one_letter_code
_entity_poly.pdbx_strand_id
1 'polypeptide(L)'
;MSGVIKFSTVVFLIAAISLAFGQKRYSGTEEQQFTILEEYVNAINSGEPAASNGINIIDESFEGTFPPAGWTKLNPDGGSGWDKLAIGTTPIPGWTGGVVTGPANGGSSVAFATWNTGGTTSNDQWIISPQVTGVEDSDSLIFWMRYWPDTYDDNVDVRISTTVGNDPAAFSTIVDQLVFSATSDTNWVRYAYKITDHVAAGSDIYIGIREHVTDNFNDGASISLDLFSYTREAGARLQVIHNAADPAAAEVDVYLDGTLLLDNFPFR
;
A
#
# COMPACT_ATOMS: atom_id res chain seq x y z
N MET A 1 52.98 28.05 -6.69
CA MET A 1 52.40 29.09 -7.57
C MET A 1 50.94 28.75 -7.74
N SER A 2 50.07 29.70 -7.40
CA SER A 2 48.62 29.59 -7.48
C SER A 2 48.17 29.38 -8.92
N GLY A 3 47.50 28.26 -9.18
CA GLY A 3 46.82 27.95 -10.44
C GLY A 3 45.32 27.90 -10.18
N VAL A 4 44.66 29.05 -10.29
CA VAL A 4 43.21 29.15 -10.31
C VAL A 4 42.73 28.60 -11.66
N ILE A 5 42.08 27.43 -11.67
CA ILE A 5 41.33 26.98 -12.84
C ILE A 5 39.92 27.54 -12.70
N LYS A 6 39.63 28.60 -13.46
CA LYS A 6 38.28 29.13 -13.64
C LYS A 6 37.52 28.18 -14.58
N PHE A 7 36.62 27.37 -14.02
CA PHE A 7 35.61 26.68 -14.83
C PHE A 7 34.46 27.65 -15.15
N SER A 8 34.43 28.10 -16.41
CA SER A 8 33.25 28.69 -17.03
C SER A 8 32.31 27.55 -17.43
N THR A 9 31.47 27.10 -16.50
CA THR A 9 30.12 26.57 -16.74
C THR A 9 29.44 26.59 -15.39
N VAL A 10 28.70 27.67 -15.17
CA VAL A 10 27.91 27.88 -13.98
C VAL A 10 26.68 27.00 -14.08
N VAL A 11 26.55 26.00 -13.21
CA VAL A 11 25.24 25.42 -12.91
C VAL A 11 24.66 26.24 -11.76
N PHE A 12 23.98 27.34 -12.12
CA PHE A 12 23.09 28.03 -11.19
C PHE A 12 21.88 27.12 -10.99
N LEU A 13 21.81 26.42 -9.86
CA LEU A 13 20.55 25.87 -9.41
C LEU A 13 19.85 26.97 -8.60
N ILE A 14 19.08 27.81 -9.28
CA ILE A 14 18.08 28.65 -8.62
C ILE A 14 16.79 27.83 -8.65
N ALA A 15 16.49 27.14 -7.55
CA ALA A 15 15.15 26.62 -7.32
C ALA A 15 14.32 27.76 -6.73
N ALA A 16 13.54 28.43 -7.59
CA ALA A 16 12.54 29.38 -7.15
C ALA A 16 11.38 28.64 -6.46
N ILE A 17 11.33 28.69 -5.13
CA ILE A 17 10.07 28.71 -4.39
C ILE A 17 10.08 30.02 -3.60
N SER A 18 9.50 31.03 -4.21
CA SER A 18 9.34 32.37 -3.66
C SER A 18 8.62 32.37 -2.32
N LEU A 19 9.04 33.31 -1.46
CA LEU A 19 8.23 33.88 -0.39
C LEU A 19 6.77 34.09 -0.83
N ALA A 20 5.87 33.29 -0.29
CA ALA A 20 4.48 33.59 0.07
C ALA A 20 4.09 32.37 0.92
N PHE A 21 3.81 32.48 2.22
CA PHE A 21 2.51 32.82 2.80
C PHE A 21 2.80 32.86 4.33
N GLY A 22 2.52 33.88 5.14
CA GLY A 22 1.35 34.75 5.11
C GLY A 22 0.10 33.89 5.27
N GLN A 23 -0.24 33.50 6.52
CA GLN A 23 -1.40 32.68 6.92
C GLN A 23 -2.33 32.26 5.76
N LYS A 24 -2.10 31.07 5.19
CA LYS A 24 -3.09 30.42 4.34
C LYS A 24 -3.59 29.17 5.05
N ARG A 25 -4.91 29.04 5.10
CA ARG A 25 -5.58 27.78 5.46
C ARG A 25 -5.39 26.83 4.28
N TYR A 26 -4.73 25.69 4.50
CA TYR A 26 -4.54 24.64 3.51
C TYR A 26 -5.55 23.51 3.75
N SER A 27 -5.92 22.79 2.69
CA SER A 27 -6.81 21.62 2.75
C SER A 27 -6.04 20.35 3.11
N GLY A 28 -6.72 19.36 3.69
CA GLY A 28 -6.08 18.22 4.38
C GLY A 28 -5.08 17.37 3.58
N THR A 29 -5.18 17.33 2.25
CA THR A 29 -4.21 16.61 1.39
C THR A 29 -2.86 17.34 1.23
N GLU A 30 -2.87 18.68 1.25
CA GLU A 30 -1.64 19.49 1.16
C GLU A 30 -0.88 19.45 2.49
N GLU A 31 -1.59 19.44 3.62
CA GLU A 31 -1.00 19.38 4.97
C GLU A 31 -0.23 18.07 5.22
N GLN A 32 -0.74 16.94 4.71
CA GLN A 32 -0.03 15.66 4.76
C GLN A 32 1.27 15.66 3.94
N GLN A 33 1.25 16.26 2.74
CA GLN A 33 2.46 16.36 1.90
C GLN A 33 3.54 17.24 2.54
N PHE A 34 3.18 18.32 3.23
CA PHE A 34 4.16 19.18 3.91
C PHE A 34 4.73 18.53 5.17
N THR A 35 3.93 17.78 5.92
CA THR A 35 4.40 17.06 7.12
C THR A 35 5.45 15.99 6.76
N ILE A 36 5.22 15.26 5.67
CA ILE A 36 6.16 14.24 5.17
C ILE A 36 7.48 14.87 4.69
N LEU A 37 7.42 16.06 4.07
CA LEU A 37 8.62 16.77 3.63
C LEU A 37 9.48 17.24 4.81
N GLU A 38 8.87 17.71 5.90
CA GLU A 38 9.58 18.12 7.11
C GLU A 38 10.26 16.93 7.80
N GLU A 39 9.56 15.80 7.91
CA GLU A 39 10.13 14.57 8.49
C GLU A 39 11.29 14.02 7.67
N TYR A 40 11.18 14.04 6.34
CA TYR A 40 12.24 13.60 5.44
C TYR A 40 13.50 14.48 5.53
N VAL A 41 13.33 15.80 5.60
CA VAL A 41 14.44 16.75 5.79
C VAL A 41 15.11 16.52 7.15
N ASN A 42 14.35 16.24 8.20
CA ASN A 42 14.88 15.96 9.53
C ASN A 42 15.67 14.63 9.57
N ALA A 43 15.20 13.58 8.88
CA ALA A 43 15.89 12.30 8.79
C ALA A 43 17.22 12.38 8.01
N ILE A 44 17.25 13.15 6.92
CA ILE A 44 18.50 13.45 6.18
C ILE A 44 19.49 14.16 7.10
N ASN A 45 19.02 15.16 7.86
CA ASN A 45 19.87 15.93 8.76
C ASN A 45 20.37 15.11 9.97
N SER A 46 19.68 14.03 10.34
CA SER A 46 20.07 13.17 11.45
C SER A 46 20.95 11.97 11.04
N GLY A 47 21.18 11.75 9.74
CA GLY A 47 21.95 10.59 9.25
C GLY A 47 21.25 9.24 9.46
N GLU A 48 19.96 9.26 9.78
CA GLU A 48 19.11 8.07 9.83
C GLU A 48 18.70 7.71 8.39
N PRO A 49 18.46 6.42 8.07
CA PRO A 49 17.90 6.05 6.78
C PRO A 49 16.58 6.80 6.62
N ALA A 50 16.51 7.64 5.58
CA ALA A 50 15.33 8.45 5.34
C ALA A 50 14.11 7.53 5.17
N ALA A 51 13.04 7.80 5.92
CA ALA A 51 11.77 7.10 5.77
C ALA A 51 11.34 7.11 4.30
N SER A 52 10.67 6.05 3.84
CA SER A 52 10.18 5.97 2.46
C SER A 52 9.38 7.23 2.14
N ASN A 53 9.75 7.91 1.06
CA ASN A 53 9.16 9.18 0.62
C ASN A 53 7.73 9.02 0.06
N GLY A 54 7.06 7.92 0.39
CA GLY A 54 5.77 7.55 -0.11
C GLY A 54 4.61 8.16 0.66
N ILE A 55 3.53 8.43 -0.06
CA ILE A 55 2.24 8.83 0.50
C ILE A 55 1.38 7.57 0.62
N ASN A 56 0.88 7.29 1.82
CA ASN A 56 -0.19 6.30 1.99
C ASN A 56 -1.50 6.92 1.51
N ILE A 57 -1.97 6.52 0.33
CA ILE A 57 -3.26 6.96 -0.22
C ILE A 57 -4.40 6.23 0.49
N ILE A 58 -4.20 4.95 0.79
CA ILE A 58 -5.06 4.16 1.66
C ILE A 58 -4.17 3.54 2.74
N ASP A 59 -4.61 3.66 3.98
CA ASP A 59 -3.97 3.02 5.14
C ASP A 59 -5.08 2.52 6.07
N GLU A 60 -5.41 1.24 5.95
CA GLU A 60 -6.52 0.62 6.64
C GLU A 60 -6.03 -0.53 7.53
N SER A 61 -6.12 -0.32 8.83
CA SER A 61 -5.78 -1.29 9.88
C SER A 61 -7.00 -2.00 10.49
N PHE A 62 -8.21 -1.69 10.02
CA PHE A 62 -9.48 -2.25 10.47
C PHE A 62 -9.80 -2.08 11.97
N GLU A 63 -9.10 -1.18 12.67
CA GLU A 63 -9.34 -0.89 14.08
C GLU A 63 -10.62 -0.07 14.32
N GLY A 64 -11.05 0.69 13.29
CA GLY A 64 -12.15 1.63 13.35
C GLY A 64 -13.54 1.01 13.16
N THR A 65 -14.47 1.77 12.58
CA THR A 65 -15.80 1.26 12.19
C THR A 65 -15.69 0.26 11.05
N PHE A 66 -16.66 -0.66 10.95
CA PHE A 66 -16.69 -1.64 9.87
C PHE A 66 -18.02 -1.60 9.09
N PRO A 67 -18.00 -1.54 7.74
CA PRO A 67 -16.81 -1.32 6.92
C PRO A 67 -16.16 0.03 7.24
N PRO A 68 -14.85 0.19 6.97
CA PRO A 68 -14.21 1.47 7.15
C PRO A 68 -14.83 2.55 6.25
N ALA A 69 -14.64 3.81 6.60
CA ALA A 69 -15.28 4.92 5.88
C ALA A 69 -14.88 4.91 4.40
N GLY A 70 -15.87 4.98 3.50
CA GLY A 70 -15.67 4.96 2.04
C GLY A 70 -15.46 3.57 1.43
N TRP A 71 -15.32 2.52 2.25
CA TRP A 71 -15.28 1.14 1.77
C TRP A 71 -16.67 0.60 1.49
N THR A 72 -16.77 -0.29 0.51
CA THR A 72 -18.01 -0.97 0.14
C THR A 72 -17.90 -2.46 0.45
N LYS A 73 -18.96 -3.06 1.00
CA LYS A 73 -19.09 -4.52 1.08
C LYS A 73 -20.15 -4.98 0.10
N LEU A 74 -19.90 -6.09 -0.59
CA LEU A 74 -20.89 -6.77 -1.42
C LEU A 74 -20.86 -8.25 -1.09
N ASN A 75 -22.02 -8.90 -1.17
CA ASN A 75 -22.11 -10.34 -0.99
C ASN A 75 -23.26 -10.89 -1.84
N PRO A 76 -23.05 -11.12 -3.16
CA PRO A 76 -24.09 -11.57 -4.07
C PRO A 76 -24.78 -12.87 -3.66
N ASP A 77 -24.06 -13.76 -2.96
CA ASP A 77 -24.59 -15.03 -2.47
C ASP A 77 -25.37 -14.91 -1.14
N GLY A 78 -25.47 -13.70 -0.60
CA GLY A 78 -26.17 -13.39 0.65
C GLY A 78 -25.31 -13.64 1.90
N GLY A 79 -25.82 -13.28 3.07
CA GLY A 79 -25.06 -13.29 4.33
C GLY A 79 -24.53 -11.90 4.71
N SER A 80 -23.71 -11.82 5.75
CA SER A 80 -23.15 -10.56 6.24
C SER A 80 -22.00 -10.04 5.38
N GLY A 81 -21.33 -10.93 4.64
CA GLY A 81 -20.06 -10.66 3.95
C GLY A 81 -18.92 -10.47 4.94
N TRP A 82 -17.79 -9.95 4.45
CA TRP A 82 -16.66 -9.52 5.29
C TRP A 82 -17.13 -8.76 6.53
N ASP A 83 -16.54 -9.00 7.69
CA ASP A 83 -16.85 -8.31 8.94
C ASP A 83 -15.56 -7.98 9.70
N LYS A 84 -15.68 -7.23 10.80
CA LYS A 84 -14.58 -7.01 11.73
C LYS A 84 -14.59 -8.06 12.83
N LEU A 85 -13.42 -8.60 13.15
CA LEU A 85 -13.25 -9.52 14.26
C LEU A 85 -12.10 -9.09 15.16
N ALA A 86 -12.32 -9.15 16.48
CA ALA A 86 -11.30 -8.81 17.45
C ALA A 86 -10.22 -9.91 17.53
N ILE A 87 -8.95 -9.51 17.57
CA ILE A 87 -7.83 -10.41 17.84
C ILE A 87 -7.99 -11.02 19.23
N GLY A 88 -7.73 -12.33 19.35
CA GLY A 88 -7.98 -13.12 20.55
C GLY A 88 -9.37 -13.75 20.61
N THR A 89 -10.27 -13.47 19.67
CA THR A 89 -11.57 -14.13 19.62
C THR A 89 -11.40 -15.65 19.48
N THR A 90 -12.07 -16.40 20.35
CA THR A 90 -12.09 -17.86 20.39
C THR A 90 -13.50 -18.36 20.80
N PRO A 91 -14.03 -19.41 20.16
CA PRO A 91 -13.52 -20.00 18.93
C PRO A 91 -13.64 -19.03 17.75
N ILE A 92 -12.92 -19.29 16.66
CA ILE A 92 -13.14 -18.54 15.42
C ILE A 92 -14.59 -18.82 14.97
N PRO A 93 -15.41 -17.78 14.66
CA PRO A 93 -16.79 -17.97 14.21
C PRO A 93 -16.88 -18.96 13.05
N GLY A 94 -17.73 -19.98 13.19
CA GLY A 94 -17.84 -21.10 12.24
C GLY A 94 -17.16 -22.39 12.71
N TRP A 95 -16.31 -22.35 13.74
CA TRP A 95 -15.64 -23.55 14.27
C TRP A 95 -15.76 -23.64 15.80
N THR A 96 -15.37 -24.79 16.34
CA THR A 96 -15.30 -25.06 17.79
C THR A 96 -13.93 -24.77 18.39
N GLY A 97 -12.98 -24.29 17.59
CA GLY A 97 -11.62 -23.97 17.99
C GLY A 97 -11.00 -22.84 17.17
N GLY A 98 -9.68 -22.71 17.28
CA GLY A 98 -8.93 -21.62 16.67
C GLY A 98 -8.98 -20.32 17.47
N VAL A 99 -8.02 -19.45 17.18
CA VAL A 99 -7.95 -18.10 17.75
C VAL A 99 -7.63 -17.12 16.62
N VAL A 100 -8.36 -16.02 16.61
CA VAL A 100 -8.04 -14.90 15.73
C VAL A 100 -6.72 -14.29 16.19
N THR A 101 -5.76 -14.18 15.28
CA THR A 101 -4.46 -13.54 15.51
C THR A 101 -4.35 -12.33 14.61
N GLY A 102 -3.32 -11.51 14.78
CA GLY A 102 -2.98 -10.43 13.83
C GLY A 102 -1.55 -10.60 13.30
N PRO A 103 -1.21 -9.96 12.18
CA PRO A 103 0.16 -9.91 11.68
C PRO A 103 1.06 -9.09 12.61
N ALA A 104 2.37 -9.13 12.38
CA ALA A 104 3.30 -8.23 13.05
C ALA A 104 2.93 -6.76 12.73
N ASN A 105 2.89 -5.92 13.76
CA ASN A 105 2.42 -4.52 13.70
C ASN A 105 0.91 -4.34 13.43
N GLY A 106 0.12 -5.42 13.45
CA GLY A 106 -1.34 -5.34 13.49
C GLY A 106 -1.84 -4.77 14.82
N GLY A 107 -3.08 -4.28 14.84
CA GLY A 107 -3.68 -3.71 16.04
C GLY A 107 -4.42 -4.74 16.89
N SER A 108 -5.68 -4.49 17.16
CA SER A 108 -6.57 -5.30 17.99
C SER A 108 -7.70 -5.97 17.21
N SER A 109 -7.83 -5.67 15.92
CA SER A 109 -8.90 -6.17 15.05
C SER A 109 -8.36 -6.55 13.67
N VAL A 110 -9.14 -7.35 12.94
CA VAL A 110 -8.87 -7.69 11.54
C VAL A 110 -10.17 -7.64 10.74
N ALA A 111 -10.08 -7.46 9.43
CA ALA A 111 -11.16 -7.81 8.53
C ALA A 111 -11.21 -9.34 8.36
N PHE A 112 -12.41 -9.90 8.25
CA PHE A 112 -12.62 -11.33 8.39
C PHE A 112 -13.78 -11.82 7.50
N ALA A 113 -13.60 -12.96 6.84
CA ALA A 113 -14.63 -13.68 6.11
C ALA A 113 -14.55 -15.19 6.40
N THR A 114 -15.70 -15.87 6.34
CA THR A 114 -15.85 -17.32 6.52
C THR A 114 -17.02 -17.88 5.72
N TRP A 115 -17.14 -19.21 5.65
CA TRP A 115 -18.37 -19.89 5.22
C TRP A 115 -19.65 -19.39 5.91
N ASN A 116 -19.58 -18.97 7.18
CA ASN A 116 -20.74 -18.53 7.95
C ASN A 116 -21.12 -17.06 7.69
N THR A 117 -20.19 -16.25 7.19
CA THR A 117 -20.47 -14.87 6.77
C THR A 117 -20.91 -14.78 5.31
N GLY A 118 -20.60 -15.82 4.53
CA GLY A 118 -20.99 -15.98 3.14
C GLY A 118 -22.45 -16.39 2.95
N GLY A 119 -22.74 -16.94 1.77
CA GLY A 119 -24.08 -17.35 1.39
C GLY A 119 -24.51 -18.64 2.06
N THR A 120 -25.70 -19.14 1.71
CA THR A 120 -26.21 -20.40 2.29
C THR A 120 -25.52 -21.64 1.72
N THR A 121 -25.10 -21.60 0.45
CA THR A 121 -24.52 -22.75 -0.28
C THR A 121 -23.17 -22.47 -0.92
N SER A 122 -22.83 -21.20 -1.08
CA SER A 122 -21.63 -20.70 -1.75
C SER A 122 -21.27 -19.34 -1.15
N ASN A 123 -20.03 -18.92 -1.35
CA ASN A 123 -19.56 -17.62 -0.92
C ASN A 123 -19.15 -16.78 -2.13
N ASP A 124 -19.50 -15.49 -2.08
CA ASP A 124 -18.98 -14.47 -2.97
C ASP A 124 -18.86 -13.16 -2.19
N GLN A 125 -17.88 -13.07 -1.30
CA GLN A 125 -17.77 -12.00 -0.31
C GLN A 125 -16.73 -10.97 -0.72
N TRP A 126 -17.15 -9.70 -0.83
CA TRP A 126 -16.29 -8.60 -1.24
C TRP A 126 -16.12 -7.56 -0.15
N ILE A 127 -14.88 -7.10 0.02
CA ILE A 127 -14.57 -5.80 0.60
C ILE A 127 -13.79 -4.98 -0.41
N ILE A 128 -14.27 -3.76 -0.69
CA ILE A 128 -13.83 -2.92 -1.79
C ILE A 128 -13.37 -1.58 -1.25
N SER A 129 -12.17 -1.17 -1.66
CA SER A 129 -11.54 0.08 -1.26
C SER A 129 -12.34 1.31 -1.71
N PRO A 130 -12.11 2.49 -1.10
CA PRO A 130 -12.40 3.76 -1.75
C PRO A 130 -11.68 3.87 -3.11
N GLN A 131 -12.09 4.83 -3.93
CA GLN A 131 -11.44 5.08 -5.22
C GLN A 131 -10.02 5.62 -5.00
N VAL A 132 -9.05 5.03 -5.69
CA VAL A 132 -7.73 5.62 -5.91
C VAL A 132 -7.75 6.32 -7.26
N THR A 133 -7.27 7.56 -7.30
CA THR A 133 -7.24 8.34 -8.54
C THR A 133 -5.82 8.45 -9.10
N GLY A 134 -5.74 8.44 -10.43
CA GLY A 134 -4.50 8.64 -11.17
C GLY A 134 -3.36 7.75 -10.71
N VAL A 135 -3.48 6.43 -10.93
CA VAL A 135 -2.42 5.43 -10.61
C VAL A 135 -1.07 5.87 -11.16
N GLU A 136 0.00 5.77 -10.37
CA GLU A 136 1.37 6.08 -10.79
C GLU A 136 2.25 4.81 -10.83
N ASP A 137 3.36 4.85 -11.58
CA ASP A 137 4.27 3.70 -11.73
C ASP A 137 4.95 3.27 -10.43
N SER A 138 4.98 4.16 -9.45
CA SER A 138 5.49 3.92 -8.11
C SER A 138 4.44 3.38 -7.14
N ASP A 139 3.20 3.18 -7.59
CA ASP A 139 2.12 2.75 -6.72
C ASP A 139 2.21 1.25 -6.41
N SER A 140 2.02 0.93 -5.13
CA SER A 140 2.01 -0.44 -4.62
C SER A 140 0.79 -0.69 -3.76
N LEU A 141 0.16 -1.85 -3.96
CA LEU A 141 -0.81 -2.42 -3.03
C LEU A 141 -0.11 -3.40 -2.12
N ILE A 142 -0.30 -3.26 -0.82
CA ILE A 142 0.26 -4.13 0.22
C ILE A 142 -0.84 -4.52 1.20
N PHE A 143 -0.87 -5.77 1.62
CA PHE A 143 -1.70 -6.19 2.75
C PHE A 143 -1.17 -7.48 3.37
N TRP A 144 -1.68 -7.82 4.55
CA TRP A 144 -1.44 -9.11 5.19
C TRP A 144 -2.72 -9.94 5.14
N MET A 145 -2.56 -11.24 4.88
CA MET A 145 -3.67 -12.18 4.87
C MET A 145 -3.30 -13.46 5.60
N ARG A 146 -4.30 -14.07 6.22
CA ARG A 146 -4.18 -15.37 6.87
C ARG A 146 -5.37 -16.25 6.51
N TYR A 147 -5.07 -17.50 6.21
CA TYR A 147 -6.03 -18.58 5.98
C TYR A 147 -6.00 -19.56 7.16
N TRP A 148 -7.16 -19.99 7.65
CA TRP A 148 -7.29 -21.01 8.69
C TRP A 148 -8.73 -21.58 8.73
N PRO A 149 -8.97 -22.86 8.99
CA PRO A 149 -7.99 -23.92 9.18
C PRO A 149 -7.52 -24.50 7.85
N ASP A 150 -6.43 -25.26 7.88
CA ASP A 150 -5.88 -26.03 6.76
C ASP A 150 -6.68 -27.31 6.46
N THR A 151 -8.01 -27.24 6.53
CA THR A 151 -8.88 -28.41 6.25
C THR A 151 -9.93 -28.14 5.19
N TYR A 152 -10.23 -26.87 4.90
CA TYR A 152 -11.26 -26.47 3.94
C TYR A 152 -10.59 -25.64 2.86
N ASP A 153 -10.76 -26.02 1.59
CA ASP A 153 -10.20 -25.22 0.50
C ASP A 153 -10.91 -23.85 0.47
N ASP A 154 -10.20 -22.83 0.00
CA ASP A 154 -10.72 -21.46 -0.09
C ASP A 154 -10.04 -20.69 -1.21
N ASN A 155 -10.69 -19.66 -1.75
CA ASN A 155 -10.15 -18.85 -2.82
C ASN A 155 -10.34 -17.37 -2.53
N VAL A 156 -9.27 -16.60 -2.68
CA VAL A 156 -9.32 -15.14 -2.58
C VAL A 156 -8.76 -14.52 -3.85
N ASP A 157 -9.59 -13.76 -4.56
CA ASP A 157 -9.12 -12.98 -5.70
C ASP A 157 -8.81 -11.54 -5.26
N VAL A 158 -7.71 -10.99 -5.78
CA VAL A 158 -7.44 -9.54 -5.77
C VAL A 158 -7.84 -9.01 -7.14
N ARG A 159 -8.84 -8.12 -7.17
CA ARG A 159 -9.43 -7.63 -8.42
C ARG A 159 -9.43 -6.11 -8.47
N ILE A 160 -9.36 -5.56 -9.69
CA ILE A 160 -9.49 -4.13 -9.95
C ILE A 160 -10.71 -3.84 -10.84
N SER A 161 -11.43 -2.79 -10.47
CA SER A 161 -12.41 -2.11 -11.32
C SER A 161 -11.88 -0.72 -11.68
N THR A 162 -11.99 -0.34 -12.96
CA THR A 162 -11.62 1.01 -13.44
C THR A 162 -12.86 1.89 -13.69
N THR A 163 -14.03 1.48 -13.20
CA THR A 163 -15.31 2.14 -13.52
C THR A 163 -16.11 2.46 -12.27
N VAL A 164 -16.53 1.45 -11.50
CA VAL A 164 -17.37 1.60 -10.30
C VAL A 164 -16.94 0.64 -9.19
N GLY A 165 -17.11 1.07 -7.94
CA GLY A 165 -16.75 0.31 -6.74
C GLY A 165 -17.91 -0.44 -6.07
N ASN A 166 -19.04 -0.61 -6.76
CA ASN A 166 -20.28 -1.14 -6.17
C ASN A 166 -20.97 -2.22 -7.02
N ASP A 167 -20.30 -2.74 -8.04
CA ASP A 167 -20.80 -3.82 -8.92
C ASP A 167 -19.70 -4.86 -9.10
N PRO A 168 -19.87 -6.12 -8.65
CA PRO A 168 -18.86 -7.16 -8.81
C PRO A 168 -18.47 -7.40 -10.28
N ALA A 169 -19.39 -7.19 -11.23
CA ALA A 169 -19.11 -7.36 -12.65
C ALA A 169 -18.10 -6.33 -13.20
N ALA A 170 -17.91 -5.20 -12.51
CA ALA A 170 -16.93 -4.17 -12.88
C ALA A 170 -15.48 -4.59 -12.56
N PHE A 171 -15.29 -5.54 -11.63
CA PHE A 171 -13.98 -6.02 -11.17
C PHE A 171 -13.39 -7.07 -12.12
N SER A 172 -13.17 -6.65 -13.36
CA SER A 172 -12.73 -7.48 -14.48
C SER A 172 -11.22 -7.68 -14.57
N THR A 173 -10.42 -6.79 -13.97
CA THR A 173 -8.96 -6.92 -13.96
C THR A 173 -8.52 -7.82 -12.82
N ILE A 174 -7.77 -8.86 -13.12
CA ILE A 174 -7.22 -9.79 -12.12
C ILE A 174 -5.81 -9.33 -11.74
N VAL A 175 -5.60 -9.09 -10.45
CA VAL A 175 -4.27 -8.84 -9.87
C VAL A 175 -3.66 -10.16 -9.40
N ASP A 176 -4.42 -10.94 -8.62
CA ASP A 176 -4.03 -12.27 -8.18
C ASP A 176 -5.25 -13.16 -7.91
N GLN A 177 -5.04 -14.47 -7.90
CA GLN A 177 -6.01 -15.50 -7.52
C GLN A 177 -5.34 -16.46 -6.55
N LEU A 178 -5.50 -16.17 -5.26
CA LEU A 178 -4.93 -16.93 -4.18
C LEU A 178 -5.79 -18.17 -3.94
N VAL A 179 -5.18 -19.35 -4.05
CA VAL A 179 -5.84 -20.63 -3.79
C VAL A 179 -5.26 -21.21 -2.49
N PHE A 180 -6.14 -21.44 -1.52
CA PHE A 180 -5.80 -22.04 -0.25
C PHE A 180 -6.32 -23.47 -0.19
N SER A 181 -5.49 -24.36 0.34
CA SER A 181 -5.79 -25.77 0.50
C SER A 181 -5.28 -26.30 1.83
N ALA A 182 -5.55 -27.57 2.11
CA ALA A 182 -5.03 -28.27 3.29
C ALA A 182 -3.49 -28.35 3.39
N THR A 183 -2.74 -27.84 2.41
CA THR A 183 -1.27 -27.73 2.45
C THR A 183 -0.77 -26.29 2.53
N SER A 184 -1.67 -25.31 2.50
CA SER A 184 -1.33 -23.90 2.53
C SER A 184 -0.87 -23.49 3.93
N ASP A 185 0.03 -22.50 3.98
CA ASP A 185 0.49 -21.91 5.23
C ASP A 185 -0.70 -21.22 5.94
N THR A 186 -0.82 -21.46 7.25
CA THR A 186 -1.85 -20.86 8.11
C THR A 186 -1.32 -19.70 8.95
N ASN A 187 -0.07 -19.28 8.71
CA ASN A 187 0.50 -18.05 9.24
C ASN A 187 0.07 -16.84 8.41
N TRP A 188 0.33 -15.65 8.96
CA TRP A 188 0.15 -14.40 8.24
C TRP A 188 1.20 -14.25 7.13
N VAL A 189 0.71 -14.02 5.90
CA VAL A 189 1.55 -13.78 4.72
C VAL A 189 1.32 -12.35 4.23
N ARG A 190 2.42 -11.64 3.91
CA ARG A 190 2.37 -10.31 3.33
C ARG A 190 2.36 -10.41 1.81
N TYR A 191 1.36 -9.80 1.19
CA TYR A 191 1.25 -9.66 -0.26
C TYR A 191 1.60 -8.25 -0.68
N ALA A 192 2.25 -8.11 -1.83
CA ALA A 192 2.64 -6.82 -2.39
C ALA A 192 2.57 -6.89 -3.92
N TYR A 193 1.87 -5.95 -4.53
CA TYR A 193 1.66 -5.88 -5.98
C TYR A 193 1.99 -4.48 -6.49
N LYS A 194 2.72 -4.43 -7.60
CA LYS A 194 2.88 -3.20 -8.36
C LYS A 194 1.67 -3.00 -9.24
N ILE A 195 0.97 -1.88 -9.09
CA ILE A 195 -0.36 -1.73 -9.68
C ILE A 195 -0.30 -1.49 -11.20
N THR A 196 0.75 -0.84 -11.69
CA THR A 196 0.91 -0.61 -13.13
C THR A 196 1.28 -1.84 -13.95
N ASP A 197 1.50 -2.99 -13.31
CA ASP A 197 1.60 -4.27 -14.00
C ASP A 197 0.20 -4.78 -14.44
N HIS A 198 -0.88 -4.22 -13.88
CA HIS A 198 -2.26 -4.66 -14.12
C HIS A 198 -3.15 -3.60 -14.78
N VAL A 199 -2.87 -2.31 -14.56
CA VAL A 199 -3.63 -1.19 -15.13
C VAL A 199 -2.70 -0.10 -15.66
N ALA A 200 -3.18 0.71 -16.60
CA ALA A 200 -2.38 1.83 -17.12
C ALA A 200 -2.20 2.92 -16.07
N ALA A 201 -1.02 3.55 -16.02
CA ALA A 201 -0.80 4.77 -15.26
C ALA A 201 -1.81 5.86 -15.67
N GLY A 202 -2.27 6.64 -14.70
CA GLY A 202 -3.34 7.64 -14.84
C GLY A 202 -4.76 7.07 -14.71
N SER A 203 -4.93 5.76 -14.54
CA SER A 203 -6.25 5.17 -14.31
C SER A 203 -6.81 5.55 -12.94
N ASP A 204 -8.13 5.70 -12.84
CA ASP A 204 -8.84 5.71 -11.56
C ASP A 204 -9.36 4.29 -11.28
N ILE A 205 -9.13 3.78 -10.07
CA ILE A 205 -9.39 2.38 -9.73
C ILE A 205 -10.09 2.20 -8.38
N TYR A 206 -10.78 1.07 -8.27
CA TYR A 206 -11.21 0.47 -7.01
C TYR A 206 -10.56 -0.91 -6.90
N ILE A 207 -10.17 -1.30 -5.69
CA ILE A 207 -9.53 -2.60 -5.42
C ILE A 207 -10.51 -3.43 -4.60
N GLY A 208 -10.81 -4.63 -5.07
CA GLY A 208 -11.68 -5.59 -4.39
C GLY A 208 -10.88 -6.80 -3.90
N ILE A 209 -11.09 -7.17 -2.65
CA ILE A 209 -10.69 -8.47 -2.10
C ILE A 209 -11.94 -9.34 -2.05
N ARG A 210 -11.94 -10.40 -2.87
CA ARG A 210 -13.09 -11.30 -3.04
C ARG A 210 -12.74 -12.67 -2.49
N GLU A 211 -13.35 -13.07 -1.38
CA GLU A 211 -13.38 -14.47 -0.95
C GLU A 211 -14.52 -15.19 -1.68
N HIS A 212 -14.27 -16.40 -2.20
CA HIS A 212 -15.29 -17.18 -2.89
C HIS A 212 -15.04 -18.69 -2.84
N VAL A 213 -16.15 -19.43 -2.69
CA VAL A 213 -16.21 -20.89 -2.84
C VAL A 213 -17.56 -21.26 -3.43
N THR A 214 -17.60 -22.33 -4.23
CA THR A 214 -18.84 -22.81 -4.85
C THR A 214 -19.65 -23.77 -3.98
N ASP A 215 -19.03 -24.34 -2.95
CA ASP A 215 -19.62 -25.30 -2.01
C ASP A 215 -19.19 -24.98 -0.59
N ASN A 216 -19.92 -24.10 0.09
CA ASN A 216 -19.59 -23.69 1.46
C ASN A 216 -19.84 -24.77 2.53
N PHE A 217 -20.33 -25.96 2.13
CA PHE A 217 -20.48 -27.10 3.04
C PHE A 217 -19.17 -27.88 3.17
N ASN A 218 -18.43 -28.02 2.06
CA ASN A 218 -17.15 -28.73 2.01
C ASN A 218 -15.93 -27.80 1.99
N ASP A 219 -16.11 -26.54 1.56
CA ASP A 219 -15.09 -25.52 1.41
C ASP A 219 -15.46 -24.27 2.23
N GLY A 220 -14.56 -23.28 2.25
CA GLY A 220 -14.77 -22.02 2.96
C GLY A 220 -14.11 -22.07 4.34
N ALA A 221 -12.87 -21.63 4.38
CA ALA A 221 -12.13 -21.45 5.61
C ALA A 221 -12.41 -20.07 6.20
N SER A 222 -11.67 -19.70 7.23
CA SER A 222 -11.54 -18.32 7.66
C SER A 222 -10.41 -17.65 6.91
N ILE A 223 -10.76 -16.52 6.30
CA ILE A 223 -9.82 -15.56 5.74
C ILE A 223 -9.79 -14.34 6.65
N SER A 224 -8.60 -13.95 7.09
CA SER A 224 -8.36 -12.69 7.79
C SER A 224 -7.49 -11.79 6.91
N LEU A 225 -7.83 -10.50 6.86
CA LEU A 225 -7.13 -9.44 6.13
C LEU A 225 -6.80 -8.32 7.12
N ASP A 226 -5.58 -7.81 7.06
CA ASP A 226 -5.16 -6.70 7.90
C ASP A 226 -4.08 -5.84 7.22
N LEU A 227 -3.90 -4.62 7.72
CA LEU A 227 -2.90 -3.65 7.26
C LEU A 227 -2.94 -3.45 5.74
N PHE A 228 -4.14 -3.19 5.21
CA PHE A 228 -4.34 -2.91 3.79
C PHE A 228 -3.84 -1.49 3.50
N SER A 229 -2.83 -1.40 2.64
CA SER A 229 -2.20 -0.15 2.29
C SER A 229 -2.07 -0.03 0.77
N TYR A 230 -2.46 1.14 0.26
CA TYR A 230 -2.10 1.58 -1.07
C TYR A 230 -1.14 2.75 -0.92
N THR A 231 0.10 2.54 -1.32
CA THR A 231 1.15 3.54 -1.19
C THR A 231 1.60 4.02 -2.56
N ARG A 232 1.96 5.29 -2.62
CA ARG A 232 2.59 5.92 -3.78
C ARG A 232 3.95 6.44 -3.36
N GLU A 233 5.03 5.81 -3.83
CA GLU A 233 6.35 6.39 -3.60
C GLU A 233 6.46 7.69 -4.39
N ALA A 234 6.87 8.78 -3.75
CA ALA A 234 7.26 9.95 -4.51
C ALA A 234 8.44 9.56 -5.40
N GLY A 235 8.28 9.73 -6.72
CA GLY A 235 9.39 9.54 -7.65
C GLY A 235 10.62 10.35 -7.20
N ALA A 236 11.81 9.94 -7.62
CA ALA A 236 13.03 10.70 -7.34
C ALA A 236 12.81 12.15 -7.82
N ARG A 237 12.68 13.09 -6.85
CA ARG A 237 12.44 14.50 -7.16
C ARG A 237 13.63 15.14 -7.89
N LEU A 238 14.78 14.46 -7.86
CA LEU A 238 15.99 14.83 -8.57
C LEU A 238 16.73 13.56 -9.00
N GLN A 239 17.00 13.42 -10.30
CA GLN A 239 17.93 12.45 -10.84
C GLN A 239 19.18 13.20 -11.31
N VAL A 240 20.32 12.91 -10.68
CA VAL A 240 21.63 13.45 -11.09
C VAL A 240 22.36 12.39 -11.89
N ILE A 241 22.52 12.62 -13.20
CA ILE A 241 23.36 11.78 -14.05
C ILE A 241 24.66 12.54 -14.30
N HIS A 242 25.76 12.08 -13.68
CA HIS A 242 27.08 12.63 -13.95
C HIS A 242 27.89 11.66 -14.81
N ASN A 243 28.00 11.96 -16.10
CA ASN A 243 28.93 11.27 -16.99
C ASN A 243 30.28 12.01 -16.93
N ALA A 244 31.10 11.69 -15.93
CA ALA A 244 32.44 12.25 -15.79
C ALA A 244 33.35 11.67 -16.88
N ALA A 245 33.87 12.51 -17.78
CA ALA A 245 34.86 12.10 -18.77
C ALA A 245 36.24 11.81 -18.17
N ASP A 246 36.47 12.20 -16.90
CA ASP A 246 37.72 11.98 -16.19
C ASP A 246 37.66 10.67 -15.37
N PRO A 247 38.37 9.60 -15.78
CA PRO A 247 38.43 8.34 -15.06
C PRO A 247 39.17 8.45 -13.72
N ALA A 248 39.77 9.58 -13.36
CA ALA A 248 40.33 9.82 -12.03
C ALA A 248 39.36 10.50 -11.04
N ALA A 249 38.24 11.08 -11.50
CA ALA A 249 37.24 11.68 -10.61
C ALA A 249 36.41 10.57 -9.92
N ALA A 250 36.71 10.27 -8.66
CA ALA A 250 36.06 9.22 -7.88
C ALA A 250 34.91 9.74 -7.00
N GLU A 251 34.94 11.02 -6.66
CA GLU A 251 34.08 11.66 -5.65
C GLU A 251 33.53 13.00 -6.17
N VAL A 252 32.35 13.40 -5.69
CA VAL A 252 31.72 14.72 -5.94
C VAL A 252 31.19 15.33 -4.65
N ASP A 253 31.15 16.65 -4.60
CA ASP A 253 30.45 17.38 -3.54
C ASP A 253 29.03 17.73 -4.00
N VAL A 254 28.03 17.52 -3.13
CA VAL A 254 26.63 17.84 -3.40
C VAL A 254 26.20 19.02 -2.54
N TYR A 255 25.72 20.09 -3.18
CA TYR A 255 25.26 21.31 -2.51
C TYR A 255 23.76 21.57 -2.75
N LEU A 256 23.09 22.17 -1.76
CA LEU A 256 21.74 22.74 -1.87
C LEU A 256 21.77 24.18 -1.34
N ASP A 257 21.36 25.14 -2.18
CA ASP A 257 21.35 26.58 -1.85
C ASP A 257 22.68 27.10 -1.26
N GLY A 258 23.79 26.56 -1.76
CA GLY A 258 25.14 26.91 -1.31
C GLY A 258 25.60 26.21 -0.02
N THR A 259 24.75 25.39 0.60
CA THR A 259 25.09 24.54 1.74
C THR A 259 25.60 23.19 1.22
N LEU A 260 26.76 22.75 1.68
CA LEU A 260 27.30 21.41 1.39
C LEU A 260 26.45 20.36 2.11
N LEU A 261 25.83 19.45 1.36
CA LEU A 261 25.02 18.35 1.88
C LEU A 261 25.81 17.05 1.97
N LEU A 262 26.54 16.69 0.92
CA LEU A 262 27.40 15.50 0.89
C LEU A 262 28.79 15.92 0.42
N ASP A 263 29.78 15.68 1.27
CA ASP A 263 31.19 15.94 1.00
C ASP A 263 31.85 14.66 0.47
N ASN A 264 32.63 14.77 -0.60
CA ASN A 264 33.37 13.66 -1.19
C ASN A 264 32.51 12.41 -1.48
N PHE A 265 31.29 12.60 -2.00
CA PHE A 265 30.36 11.52 -2.31
C PHE A 265 30.92 10.62 -3.44
N PRO A 266 31.24 9.35 -3.17
CA PRO A 266 31.75 8.45 -4.20
C PRO A 266 30.62 8.09 -5.19
N PHE A 267 30.88 8.20 -6.50
CA PHE A 267 29.83 8.09 -7.52
C PHE A 267 30.10 7.05 -8.62
N ARG A 268 30.79 5.95 -8.29
CA ARG A 268 31.05 4.83 -9.21
C ARG A 268 30.58 3.49 -8.69
#